data_AF-A0A1B7NBL3-F1
#
_entry.id   AF-A0A1B7NBL3-F1
#
_cell.length_a   1.000
_cell.length_b   1.000
_cell.length_c   1.000
_cell.angle_alpha   90.00
_cell.angle_beta   90.00
_cell.angle_gamma   90.00
#
_symmetry.space_group_name_H-M   'P 1'
#
loop_
_entity.id
_entity.type
_entity.pdbx_description
1 polymer ?
#
loop_
_entity_poly.entity_id
_entity_poly.type
_entity_poly.pdbx_seq_one_letter_code
_entity_poly.pdbx_strand_id
1 'polypeptide(L)'
;MSPSAILLLISCFMWILGTLDHALVAGQTPAASLAASFSLTTSTMMPFPSATQSASNASSFITSKWSLSKGHIQNGASNLAFVNDPFPNSTVPGVTVSNTSGPVLQVTYPSGTYGSQTSGAQWYSLWNTTDGSQFQSMVLSYEVAFDSNFDWNRGGKLPGLRGGVDVEDCSGGAQPNGTDCFSTRLMWRKYAAGEVYAYMLTPNNICSDSNIICNSDYGVSIGRGSFGFETGQWSRVTILVQLNNPSTVANGNVELYFNDVPALSKQNLYFRTADAVTIGGLYFSSFFGGDDSSWATPQTVHTYYRNIQMWGSSSPSSFSGQVVNAASSSRGFENMGWMLSTLLLFALYYIG
;
A
#
# COMPACT_ATOMS: atom_id res chain seq x y z
N MET A 1 44.71 -1.19 -70.44
CA MET A 1 44.80 -1.23 -68.96
C MET A 1 43.39 -1.23 -68.39
N SER A 2 43.21 -2.02 -67.34
CA SER A 2 41.97 -2.54 -66.71
C SER A 2 40.78 -1.59 -66.49
N PRO A 3 39.52 -2.09 -66.56
CA PRO A 3 38.33 -1.42 -66.03
C PRO A 3 38.05 -1.90 -64.59
N SER A 4 38.20 -1.05 -63.57
CA SER A 4 37.67 -1.27 -62.21
C SER A 4 37.79 0.00 -61.38
N ALA A 5 36.69 0.76 -61.26
CA ALA A 5 36.28 1.56 -60.08
C ALA A 5 35.20 2.60 -60.46
N ILE A 6 34.08 2.15 -61.01
CA ILE A 6 32.82 2.90 -60.96
C ILE A 6 32.06 2.33 -59.77
N LEU A 7 32.30 2.86 -58.58
CA LEU A 7 31.42 2.68 -57.40
C LEU A 7 31.82 3.66 -56.29
N LEU A 8 31.83 4.95 -56.62
CA LEU A 8 31.85 6.04 -55.65
C LEU A 8 30.87 7.08 -56.17
N LEU A 9 29.66 7.13 -55.59
CA LEU A 9 28.69 8.25 -55.57
C LEU A 9 27.23 7.80 -55.34
N ILE A 10 26.99 6.76 -54.53
CA ILE A 10 25.67 6.52 -53.92
C ILE A 10 25.88 6.05 -52.47
N SER A 11 26.24 6.95 -51.56
CA SER A 11 26.21 6.63 -50.12
C SER A 11 26.06 7.83 -49.18
N CYS A 12 25.56 8.97 -49.66
CA CYS A 12 25.43 10.18 -48.83
C CYS A 12 24.02 10.79 -48.79
N PHE A 13 22.98 9.99 -49.06
CA PHE A 13 21.58 10.44 -48.97
C PHE A 13 20.68 9.39 -48.31
N MET A 14 21.05 8.92 -47.12
CA MET A 14 20.13 8.24 -46.20
C MET A 14 20.69 8.34 -44.77
N TRP A 15 20.80 9.58 -44.28
CA TRP A 15 20.80 9.86 -42.84
C TRP A 15 19.60 10.77 -42.61
N ILE A 16 18.82 10.49 -41.57
CA ILE A 16 17.45 10.96 -41.30
C ILE A 16 16.37 10.02 -41.90
N LEU A 17 16.33 8.78 -41.43
CA LEU A 17 15.07 8.07 -41.23
C LEU A 17 14.97 7.76 -39.74
N GLY A 18 13.87 8.22 -39.14
CA GLY A 18 13.72 8.40 -37.71
C GLY A 18 13.96 7.14 -36.89
N THR A 19 14.61 7.35 -35.74
CA THR A 19 14.38 6.53 -34.56
C THR A 19 12.92 6.73 -34.15
N LEU A 20 12.02 5.97 -34.76
CA LEU A 20 10.74 5.65 -34.16
C LEU A 20 11.06 4.81 -32.93
N ASP A 21 11.22 5.50 -31.80
CA ASP A 21 11.01 4.91 -30.48
C ASP A 21 9.63 4.25 -30.53
N HIS A 22 9.62 2.95 -30.77
CA HIS A 22 8.46 2.14 -30.45
C HIS A 22 8.44 2.05 -28.93
N ALA A 23 7.94 3.12 -28.29
CA ALA A 23 7.42 3.00 -26.95
C ALA A 23 6.40 1.86 -27.02
N LEU A 24 6.78 0.71 -26.44
CA LEU A 24 5.84 -0.35 -26.13
C LEU A 24 4.75 0.33 -25.30
N VAL A 25 3.59 0.57 -25.90
CA VAL A 25 2.41 0.95 -25.15
C VAL A 25 2.13 -0.27 -24.28
N ALA A 26 2.58 -0.23 -23.03
CA ALA A 26 2.25 -1.25 -22.05
C ALA A 26 0.72 -1.36 -22.04
N GLY A 27 0.21 -2.56 -22.32
CA GLY A 27 -1.22 -2.79 -22.38
C GLY A 27 -1.87 -2.42 -21.06
N GLN A 28 -2.95 -1.64 -21.12
CA GLN A 28 -3.75 -1.36 -19.93
C GLN A 28 -4.41 -2.64 -19.44
N THR A 29 -4.31 -2.89 -18.14
CA THR A 29 -4.92 -4.01 -17.43
C THR A 29 -5.88 -3.44 -16.38
N PRO A 30 -7.18 -3.33 -16.71
CA PRO A 30 -8.19 -2.89 -15.74
C PRO A 30 -8.24 -3.80 -14.51
N ALA A 31 -8.61 -3.25 -13.36
CA ALA A 31 -8.67 -3.99 -12.09
C ALA A 31 -9.47 -5.30 -12.15
N ALA A 32 -10.61 -5.31 -12.86
CA ALA A 32 -11.41 -6.53 -13.03
C ALA A 32 -10.70 -7.59 -13.90
N SER A 33 -9.91 -7.17 -14.89
CA SER A 33 -9.11 -8.08 -15.71
C SER A 33 -7.94 -8.67 -14.92
N LEU A 34 -7.29 -7.87 -14.06
CA LEU A 34 -6.29 -8.36 -13.12
C LEU A 34 -6.91 -9.36 -12.13
N ALA A 35 -8.06 -9.03 -11.54
CA ALA A 35 -8.77 -9.94 -10.65
C ALA A 35 -9.09 -11.28 -11.35
N ALA A 36 -9.53 -11.24 -12.61
CA ALA A 36 -9.82 -12.43 -13.40
C ALA A 36 -8.56 -13.26 -13.69
N SER A 37 -7.40 -12.64 -13.99
CA SER A 37 -6.15 -13.39 -14.25
C SER A 37 -5.65 -14.15 -13.03
N PHE A 38 -6.02 -13.71 -11.81
CA PHE A 38 -5.73 -14.38 -10.54
C PHE A 38 -6.90 -15.22 -10.01
N SER A 39 -7.92 -15.48 -10.83
CA SER A 39 -9.11 -16.27 -10.45
C SER A 39 -9.82 -15.74 -9.20
N LEU A 40 -9.88 -14.42 -9.02
CA LEU A 40 -10.63 -13.77 -7.94
C LEU A 40 -12.10 -13.67 -8.33
N THR A 41 -12.88 -14.66 -7.91
CA THR A 41 -14.26 -14.88 -8.38
C THR A 41 -15.32 -14.08 -7.65
N THR A 42 -15.03 -13.55 -6.45
CA THR A 42 -15.98 -12.76 -5.66
C THR A 42 -15.56 -11.30 -5.70
N SER A 43 -16.52 -10.38 -5.73
CA SER A 43 -16.26 -8.94 -5.74
C SER A 43 -17.24 -8.14 -4.89
N THR A 44 -16.81 -6.97 -4.42
CA THR A 44 -17.66 -5.98 -3.74
C THR A 44 -17.23 -4.56 -4.10
N MET A 45 -18.12 -3.60 -3.85
CA MET A 45 -17.86 -2.18 -4.05
C MET A 45 -18.40 -1.39 -2.85
N MET A 46 -17.65 -0.41 -2.38
CA MET A 46 -18.13 0.49 -1.32
C MET A 46 -19.24 1.38 -1.88
N PRO A 47 -20.44 1.41 -1.26
CA PRO A 47 -21.53 2.26 -1.73
C PRO A 47 -21.22 3.74 -1.45
N PHE A 48 -21.58 4.65 -2.35
CA PHE A 48 -21.47 6.09 -2.16
C PHE A 48 -22.87 6.71 -2.06
N PRO A 49 -23.06 7.83 -1.34
CA PRO A 49 -24.35 8.50 -1.27
C PRO A 49 -24.69 9.18 -2.61
N SER A 50 -25.97 9.41 -2.87
CA SER A 50 -26.44 10.11 -4.08
C SER A 50 -26.32 11.64 -4.00
N ALA A 51 -26.07 12.20 -2.82
CA ALA A 51 -25.94 13.64 -2.58
C ALA A 51 -24.76 13.92 -1.63
N THR A 52 -24.23 15.15 -1.70
CA THR A 52 -23.15 15.60 -0.83
C THR A 52 -23.56 15.57 0.63
N GLN A 53 -22.61 15.31 1.53
CA GLN A 53 -22.84 15.18 2.96
C GLN A 53 -21.76 15.93 3.75
N SER A 54 -22.19 16.62 4.80
CA SER A 54 -21.30 17.19 5.83
C SER A 54 -20.54 16.08 6.57
N ALA A 55 -19.55 16.45 7.37
CA ALA A 55 -18.72 15.48 8.10
C ALA A 55 -19.49 14.55 9.04
N SER A 56 -20.48 15.07 9.76
CA SER A 56 -21.33 14.24 10.63
C SER A 56 -22.09 13.19 9.82
N ASN A 57 -22.70 13.61 8.71
CA ASN A 57 -23.51 12.74 7.86
C ASN A 57 -22.65 11.73 7.12
N ALA A 58 -21.48 12.15 6.61
CA ALA A 58 -20.51 11.26 5.97
C ALA A 58 -20.02 10.18 6.93
N SER A 59 -19.70 10.56 8.17
CA SER A 59 -19.27 9.62 9.22
C SER A 59 -20.36 8.58 9.55
N SER A 60 -21.61 9.03 9.71
CA SER A 60 -22.75 8.13 9.92
C SER A 60 -23.00 7.21 8.73
N PHE A 61 -22.86 7.72 7.51
CA PHE A 61 -23.01 6.93 6.29
C PHE A 61 -21.93 5.85 6.20
N ILE A 62 -20.66 6.20 6.33
CA ILE A 62 -19.54 5.25 6.28
C ILE A 62 -19.70 4.18 7.37
N THR A 63 -19.98 4.59 8.60
CA THR A 63 -20.18 3.67 9.73
C THR A 63 -21.30 2.66 9.47
N SER A 64 -22.40 3.10 8.86
CA SER A 64 -23.56 2.24 8.59
C SER A 64 -23.48 1.41 7.31
N LYS A 65 -22.63 1.80 6.34
CA LYS A 65 -22.62 1.21 5.01
C LYS A 65 -21.34 0.48 4.64
N TRP A 66 -20.21 0.76 5.29
CA TRP A 66 -18.88 0.27 4.87
C TRP A 66 -18.31 -0.82 5.78
N SER A 67 -19.16 -1.51 6.54
CA SER A 67 -18.81 -2.70 7.34
C SER A 67 -17.57 -2.52 8.21
N LEU A 68 -17.58 -1.48 9.05
CA LEU A 68 -16.41 -1.12 9.84
C LEU A 68 -16.11 -2.17 10.93
N SER A 69 -14.84 -2.56 11.05
CA SER A 69 -14.32 -3.26 12.22
C SER A 69 -14.64 -2.44 13.47
N LYS A 70 -15.17 -3.10 14.50
CA LYS A 70 -15.65 -2.47 15.74
C LYS A 70 -16.67 -1.34 15.54
N GLY A 71 -17.32 -1.26 14.37
CA GLY A 71 -18.44 -0.35 14.10
C GLY A 71 -18.14 1.14 14.23
N HIS A 72 -16.89 1.58 14.04
CA HIS A 72 -16.53 2.99 14.12
C HIS A 72 -15.36 3.38 13.21
N ILE A 73 -15.25 4.69 12.93
CA ILE A 73 -14.08 5.30 12.30
C ILE A 73 -13.03 5.51 13.41
N GLN A 74 -11.85 4.91 13.27
CA GLN A 74 -10.80 4.93 14.29
C GLN A 74 -10.30 6.36 14.53
N ASN A 75 -10.00 7.11 13.46
CA ASN A 75 -9.48 8.47 13.55
C ASN A 75 -10.11 9.38 12.48
N GLY A 76 -10.25 10.68 12.81
CA GLY A 76 -10.47 11.72 11.81
C GLY A 76 -11.88 11.79 11.21
N ALA A 77 -12.91 11.32 11.92
CA ALA A 77 -14.31 11.38 11.44
C ALA A 77 -14.74 12.80 11.02
N SER A 78 -14.29 13.83 11.74
CA SER A 78 -14.56 15.25 11.41
C SER A 78 -13.87 15.74 10.13
N ASN A 79 -12.88 15.00 9.62
CA ASN A 79 -12.12 15.35 8.42
C ASN A 79 -12.72 14.72 7.15
N LEU A 80 -13.85 14.04 7.26
CA LEU A 80 -14.51 13.39 6.14
C LEU A 80 -15.66 14.25 5.62
N ALA A 81 -15.95 14.18 4.33
CA ALA A 81 -17.17 14.70 3.74
C ALA A 81 -17.46 13.97 2.43
N PHE A 82 -18.71 13.94 1.99
CA PHE A 82 -19.01 13.63 0.59
C PHE A 82 -19.27 14.95 -0.15
N VAL A 83 -18.47 15.24 -1.16
CA VAL A 83 -18.48 16.52 -1.88
C VAL A 83 -18.69 16.31 -3.37
N ASN A 84 -19.02 17.35 -4.12
CA ASN A 84 -19.02 17.27 -5.58
C ASN A 84 -17.60 16.95 -6.06
N ASP A 85 -17.48 16.18 -7.15
CA ASP A 85 -16.18 15.92 -7.78
C ASP A 85 -15.49 17.26 -8.14
N PRO A 86 -14.34 17.59 -7.54
CA PRO A 86 -13.61 18.82 -7.84
C PRO A 86 -12.91 18.77 -9.20
N PHE A 87 -12.72 17.58 -9.77
CA PHE A 87 -11.98 17.36 -11.02
C PHE A 87 -12.81 16.56 -12.05
N PRO A 88 -14.03 16.99 -12.40
CA PRO A 88 -14.94 16.21 -13.25
C PRO A 88 -14.41 16.03 -14.68
N ASN A 89 -13.50 16.90 -15.12
CA ASN A 89 -12.90 16.88 -16.46
C ASN A 89 -11.45 16.33 -16.48
N SER A 90 -10.86 16.02 -15.32
CA SER A 90 -9.50 15.48 -15.21
C SER A 90 -9.55 14.00 -14.82
N THR A 91 -10.06 13.18 -15.74
CA THR A 91 -10.29 11.75 -15.51
C THR A 91 -8.99 10.96 -15.42
N VAL A 92 -9.09 9.70 -14.98
CA VAL A 92 -7.97 8.75 -15.01
C VAL A 92 -7.40 8.67 -16.43
N PRO A 93 -6.08 8.81 -16.62
CA PRO A 93 -5.45 8.68 -17.93
C PRO A 93 -5.85 7.38 -18.65
N GLY A 94 -6.26 7.52 -19.93
CA GLY A 94 -6.70 6.40 -20.77
C GLY A 94 -8.14 5.93 -20.54
N VAL A 95 -8.88 6.54 -19.62
CA VAL A 95 -10.32 6.31 -19.46
C VAL A 95 -11.10 7.41 -20.20
N THR A 96 -11.84 7.03 -21.24
CA THR A 96 -12.57 7.96 -22.12
C THR A 96 -13.91 8.45 -21.57
N VAL A 97 -14.46 7.79 -20.53
CA VAL A 97 -15.72 8.19 -19.89
C VAL A 97 -15.60 8.03 -18.36
N SER A 98 -15.78 9.13 -17.61
CA SER A 98 -15.90 9.05 -16.15
C SER A 98 -17.26 8.44 -15.79
N ASN A 99 -17.26 7.19 -15.31
CA ASN A 99 -18.49 6.46 -14.99
C ASN A 99 -19.16 6.91 -13.67
N THR A 100 -18.70 8.00 -13.03
CA THR A 100 -19.27 8.46 -11.76
C THR A 100 -19.91 9.83 -11.90
N SER A 101 -21.24 9.84 -12.02
CA SER A 101 -22.06 11.02 -11.72
C SER A 101 -22.47 10.95 -10.24
N GLY A 102 -21.73 11.59 -9.35
CA GLY A 102 -22.09 11.61 -7.94
C GLY A 102 -21.02 12.20 -7.02
N PRO A 103 -21.35 12.34 -5.72
CA PRO A 103 -20.40 12.79 -4.71
C PRO A 103 -19.19 11.85 -4.60
N VAL A 104 -18.05 12.44 -4.26
CA VAL A 104 -16.79 11.73 -3.94
C VAL A 104 -16.46 11.90 -2.47
N LEU A 105 -15.69 10.98 -1.91
CA LEU A 105 -15.25 11.05 -0.52
C LEU A 105 -14.07 12.02 -0.45
N GLN A 106 -14.21 13.12 0.27
CA GLN A 106 -13.13 14.02 0.62
C GLN A 106 -12.51 13.61 1.97
N VAL A 107 -11.17 13.65 2.05
CA VAL A 107 -10.41 13.59 3.29
C VAL A 107 -9.65 14.90 3.45
N THR A 108 -9.90 15.63 4.54
CA THR A 108 -9.24 16.89 4.88
C THR A 108 -7.99 16.64 5.72
N TYR A 109 -6.89 17.31 5.37
CA TYR A 109 -5.66 17.37 6.16
C TYR A 109 -5.45 18.81 6.63
N PRO A 110 -5.77 19.14 7.90
CA PRO A 110 -5.60 20.52 8.39
C PRO A 110 -4.13 20.95 8.40
N SER A 111 -3.87 22.24 8.12
CA SER A 111 -2.51 22.81 8.21
C SER A 111 -1.85 22.49 9.55
N GLY A 112 -0.56 22.15 9.53
CA GLY A 112 0.25 21.82 10.71
C GLY A 112 0.05 20.39 11.24
N THR A 113 -0.87 19.61 10.70
CA THR A 113 -1.17 18.25 11.20
C THR A 113 -0.32 17.16 10.55
N TYR A 114 -0.01 16.13 11.33
CA TYR A 114 0.64 14.89 10.90
C TYR A 114 0.23 13.73 11.82
N GLY A 115 0.57 12.51 11.41
CA GLY A 115 0.15 11.29 12.10
C GLY A 115 -1.35 11.04 11.99
N SER A 116 -1.77 9.81 12.26
CA SER A 116 -3.16 9.40 12.06
C SER A 116 -4.15 10.03 13.04
N GLN A 117 -3.67 10.53 14.19
CA GLN A 117 -4.55 11.09 15.23
C GLN A 117 -5.07 12.49 14.88
N THR A 118 -4.27 13.30 14.17
CA THR A 118 -4.60 14.72 13.92
C THR A 118 -4.79 15.04 12.44
N SER A 119 -4.26 14.22 11.53
CA SER A 119 -4.31 14.45 10.09
C SER A 119 -5.18 13.39 9.41
N GLY A 120 -6.01 13.81 8.45
CA GLY A 120 -6.80 12.92 7.61
C GLY A 120 -7.75 12.00 8.39
N ALA A 121 -7.85 10.73 7.98
CA ALA A 121 -8.78 9.77 8.59
C ALA A 121 -8.31 8.31 8.46
N GLN A 122 -8.84 7.46 9.34
CA GLN A 122 -8.49 6.04 9.38
C GLN A 122 -9.64 5.16 9.89
N TRP A 123 -9.86 4.02 9.22
CA TRP A 123 -10.74 2.93 9.68
C TRP A 123 -10.39 1.62 8.97
N TYR A 124 -10.90 0.51 9.49
CA TYR A 124 -10.81 -0.80 8.85
C TYR A 124 -12.20 -1.27 8.41
N SER A 125 -12.39 -1.50 7.11
CA SER A 125 -13.60 -2.10 6.53
C SER A 125 -13.39 -3.60 6.32
N LEU A 126 -14.23 -4.41 6.97
CA LEU A 126 -14.21 -5.86 6.85
C LEU A 126 -15.04 -6.33 5.66
N TRP A 127 -14.53 -7.33 4.95
CA TRP A 127 -15.26 -8.05 3.93
C TRP A 127 -15.18 -9.55 4.21
N ASN A 128 -16.33 -10.15 4.50
CA ASN A 128 -16.48 -11.58 4.73
C ASN A 128 -17.18 -12.23 3.53
N THR A 129 -16.87 -13.48 3.25
CA THR A 129 -17.63 -14.27 2.27
C THR A 129 -18.93 -14.76 2.89
N THR A 130 -19.91 -15.06 2.03
CA THR A 130 -21.19 -15.65 2.47
C THR A 130 -21.05 -17.12 2.87
N ASP A 131 -20.05 -17.83 2.32
CA ASP A 131 -19.81 -19.25 2.57
C ASP A 131 -18.88 -19.54 3.77
N GLY A 132 -18.40 -18.50 4.45
CA GLY A 132 -17.50 -18.60 5.61
C GLY A 132 -16.02 -18.87 5.26
N SER A 133 -15.69 -19.05 3.98
CA SER A 133 -14.30 -19.12 3.53
C SER A 133 -13.55 -17.81 3.82
N GLN A 134 -12.23 -17.91 3.91
CA GLN A 134 -11.38 -16.77 4.27
C GLN A 134 -10.56 -16.32 3.06
N PHE A 135 -10.51 -15.01 2.81
CA PHE A 135 -9.73 -14.48 1.70
C PHE A 135 -8.22 -14.67 1.92
N GLN A 136 -7.57 -15.22 0.90
CA GLN A 136 -6.12 -15.46 0.87
C GLN A 136 -5.43 -14.64 -0.22
N SER A 137 -6.19 -14.25 -1.24
CA SER A 137 -5.79 -13.29 -2.27
C SER A 137 -6.87 -12.23 -2.42
N MET A 138 -6.47 -10.97 -2.57
CA MET A 138 -7.40 -9.86 -2.74
C MET A 138 -6.80 -8.77 -3.63
N VAL A 139 -7.62 -8.26 -4.56
CA VAL A 139 -7.38 -7.00 -5.27
C VAL A 139 -8.19 -5.91 -4.58
N LEU A 140 -7.56 -4.77 -4.33
CA LEU A 140 -8.21 -3.51 -4.01
C LEU A 140 -7.95 -2.53 -5.16
N SER A 141 -9.00 -1.88 -5.65
CA SER A 141 -8.90 -0.79 -6.60
C SER A 141 -9.66 0.43 -6.09
N TYR A 142 -9.09 1.62 -6.28
CA TYR A 142 -9.78 2.88 -6.05
C TYR A 142 -9.20 3.98 -6.94
N GLU A 143 -9.98 5.03 -7.14
CA GLU A 143 -9.48 6.27 -7.72
C GLU A 143 -9.19 7.27 -6.62
N VAL A 144 -8.10 8.01 -6.77
CA VAL A 144 -7.66 9.06 -5.86
C VAL A 144 -7.28 10.31 -6.65
N ALA A 145 -7.67 11.47 -6.15
CA ALA A 145 -7.18 12.77 -6.61
C ALA A 145 -6.65 13.58 -5.42
N PHE A 146 -5.69 14.45 -5.70
CA PHE A 146 -5.10 15.38 -4.75
C PHE A 146 -5.46 16.81 -5.16
N ASP A 147 -5.63 17.71 -4.21
CA ASP A 147 -5.79 19.15 -4.50
C ASP A 147 -4.72 19.65 -5.49
N SER A 148 -5.07 20.59 -6.37
CA SER A 148 -4.13 21.12 -7.38
C SER A 148 -2.89 21.80 -6.79
N ASN A 149 -2.96 22.23 -5.53
CA ASN A 149 -1.87 22.84 -4.78
C ASN A 149 -1.29 21.91 -3.70
N PHE A 150 -1.55 20.60 -3.77
CA PHE A 150 -1.10 19.65 -2.76
C PHE A 150 0.43 19.62 -2.66
N ASP A 151 0.96 19.96 -1.48
CA ASP A 151 2.38 19.83 -1.18
C ASP A 151 2.64 18.43 -0.59
N TRP A 152 3.40 17.62 -1.32
CA TRP A 152 3.75 16.26 -0.91
C TRP A 152 4.50 16.18 0.43
N ASN A 153 5.15 17.27 0.84
CA ASN A 153 6.09 17.36 1.95
C ASN A 153 6.99 16.10 2.00
N ARG A 154 7.09 15.41 3.14
CA ARG A 154 7.89 14.17 3.29
C ARG A 154 7.12 12.91 2.90
N GLY A 155 5.79 12.99 2.81
CA GLY A 155 4.93 11.87 2.46
C GLY A 155 3.73 11.69 3.39
N GLY A 156 2.93 10.69 3.08
CA GLY A 156 1.75 10.33 3.85
C GLY A 156 1.14 9.04 3.38
N LYS A 157 0.11 8.58 4.10
CA LYS A 157 -0.47 7.24 3.93
C LYS A 157 -1.65 7.29 2.97
N LEU A 158 -1.86 6.20 2.27
CA LEU A 158 -3.00 5.97 1.40
C LEU A 158 -3.64 4.61 1.71
N PRO A 159 -4.91 4.41 1.33
CA PRO A 159 -5.61 3.16 1.58
C PRO A 159 -4.89 1.92 1.01
N GLY A 160 -5.09 0.78 1.66
CA GLY A 160 -4.58 -0.51 1.18
C GLY A 160 -5.28 -1.67 1.86
N LEU A 161 -4.64 -2.83 1.86
CA LEU A 161 -5.21 -4.05 2.46
C LEU A 161 -4.61 -4.34 3.83
N ARG A 162 -5.40 -4.90 4.73
CA ARG A 162 -4.92 -5.49 5.99
C ARG A 162 -5.65 -6.79 6.32
N GLY A 163 -5.08 -7.53 7.24
CA GLY A 163 -5.67 -8.76 7.73
C GLY A 163 -4.98 -9.32 8.95
N GLY A 164 -5.45 -10.48 9.38
CA GLY A 164 -5.05 -11.15 10.61
C GLY A 164 -6.08 -11.06 11.74
N VAL A 165 -5.77 -11.76 12.81
CA VAL A 165 -6.60 -11.82 14.03
C VAL A 165 -6.55 -10.49 14.80
N ASP A 166 -5.44 -9.75 14.68
CA ASP A 166 -5.31 -8.41 15.24
C ASP A 166 -5.84 -7.33 14.27
N VAL A 167 -6.90 -6.66 14.69
CA VAL A 167 -7.61 -5.65 13.91
C VAL A 167 -7.15 -4.21 14.19
N GLU A 168 -6.19 -3.99 15.09
CA GLU A 168 -5.65 -2.67 15.44
C GLU A 168 -4.19 -2.49 15.01
N ASP A 169 -3.34 -3.50 15.24
CA ASP A 169 -1.89 -3.43 15.04
C ASP A 169 -1.46 -3.49 13.55
N CYS A 170 -0.18 -3.81 13.29
CA CYS A 170 0.46 -3.77 11.97
C CYS A 170 0.41 -2.37 11.34
N SER A 171 0.54 -1.37 12.19
CA SER A 171 0.61 0.05 11.88
C SER A 171 1.27 0.82 13.04
N GLY A 172 1.60 2.10 12.85
CA GLY A 172 2.02 2.98 13.96
C GLY A 172 3.29 2.59 14.73
N GLY A 173 4.05 1.60 14.25
CA GLY A 173 5.23 1.06 14.93
C GLY A 173 5.05 -0.36 15.49
N ALA A 174 3.83 -0.89 15.48
CA ALA A 174 3.56 -2.27 15.86
C ALA A 174 3.95 -3.22 14.70
N GLN A 175 5.12 -3.86 14.83
CA GLN A 175 5.62 -4.86 13.86
C GLN A 175 4.85 -6.18 13.96
N PRO A 176 4.58 -6.85 12.83
CA PRO A 176 3.93 -8.16 12.84
C PRO A 176 4.86 -9.24 13.41
N ASN A 177 4.27 -10.20 14.11
CA ASN A 177 4.94 -11.42 14.56
C ASN A 177 4.63 -12.65 13.67
N GLY A 178 3.73 -12.50 12.70
CA GLY A 178 3.37 -13.53 11.72
C GLY A 178 2.15 -14.38 12.09
N THR A 179 1.69 -14.27 13.33
CA THR A 179 0.46 -14.93 13.82
C THR A 179 -0.65 -13.93 14.15
N ASP A 180 -0.31 -12.63 14.17
CA ASP A 180 -1.15 -11.50 14.54
C ASP A 180 -1.83 -10.86 13.33
N CYS A 181 -1.07 -10.19 12.47
CA CYS A 181 -1.59 -9.37 11.38
C CYS A 181 -0.55 -9.08 10.29
N PHE A 182 -1.02 -8.41 9.24
CA PHE A 182 -0.19 -7.73 8.26
C PHE A 182 -0.94 -6.50 7.71
N SER A 183 -0.21 -5.56 7.11
CA SER A 183 -0.83 -4.51 6.28
C SER A 183 0.01 -4.19 5.05
N THR A 184 -0.66 -3.76 3.99
CA THR A 184 -0.09 -3.38 2.68
C THR A 184 -0.78 -2.11 2.21
N ARG A 185 -0.51 -1.01 2.94
CA ARG A 185 -0.96 0.33 2.57
C ARG A 185 -0.10 0.87 1.45
N LEU A 186 -0.50 2.01 0.90
CA LEU A 186 0.38 2.80 0.06
C LEU A 186 0.88 4.02 0.82
N MET A 187 1.97 4.60 0.34
CA MET A 187 2.39 5.94 0.73
C MET A 187 2.68 6.79 -0.50
N TRP A 188 2.35 8.08 -0.41
CA TRP A 188 3.06 9.09 -1.21
C TRP A 188 4.30 9.54 -0.45
N ARG A 189 5.30 10.00 -1.19
CA ARG A 189 6.57 10.54 -0.72
C ARG A 189 6.83 11.89 -1.37
N LYS A 190 7.99 12.48 -1.06
CA LYS A 190 8.52 13.65 -1.76
C LYS A 190 8.39 13.47 -3.28
N TYR A 191 8.11 14.58 -3.97
CA TYR A 191 8.02 14.61 -5.43
C TYR A 191 6.95 13.66 -5.99
N ALA A 192 5.84 13.50 -5.27
CA ALA A 192 4.72 12.64 -5.63
C ALA A 192 5.03 11.15 -5.78
N ALA A 193 6.23 10.69 -5.41
CA ALA A 193 6.63 9.29 -5.57
C ALA A 193 5.73 8.37 -4.72
N GLY A 194 5.22 7.31 -5.34
CA GLY A 194 4.43 6.27 -4.69
C GLY A 194 5.29 5.10 -4.20
N GLU A 195 4.80 4.40 -3.18
CA GLU A 195 5.34 3.11 -2.74
C GLU A 195 4.23 2.23 -2.15
N VAL A 196 4.43 0.91 -2.19
CA VAL A 196 3.73 0.02 -1.25
C VAL A 196 4.45 0.10 0.09
N TYR A 197 3.70 0.31 1.16
CA TYR A 197 4.19 0.42 2.53
C TYR A 197 3.59 -0.70 3.38
N ALA A 198 4.40 -1.73 3.61
CA ALA A 198 3.95 -3.00 4.17
C ALA A 198 4.46 -3.22 5.60
N TYR A 199 3.56 -3.61 6.50
CA TYR A 199 3.92 -4.30 7.74
C TYR A 199 3.86 -5.80 7.45
N MET A 200 5.03 -6.40 7.29
CA MET A 200 5.22 -7.81 6.95
C MET A 200 6.53 -8.32 7.59
N LEU A 201 6.73 -9.63 7.59
CA LEU A 201 7.99 -10.23 8.04
C LEU A 201 9.08 -10.07 6.97
N THR A 202 10.34 -10.01 7.39
CA THR A 202 11.50 -9.77 6.50
C THR A 202 12.53 -10.91 6.52
N PRO A 203 12.15 -12.17 6.22
CA PRO A 203 13.07 -13.30 6.23
C PRO A 203 14.02 -13.27 5.02
N ASN A 204 14.92 -14.26 4.98
CA ASN A 204 15.70 -14.62 3.77
C ASN A 204 16.47 -13.45 3.16
N ASN A 205 16.94 -12.51 4.00
CA ASN A 205 17.67 -11.33 3.58
C ASN A 205 16.93 -10.47 2.52
N ILE A 206 15.59 -10.41 2.58
CA ILE A 206 14.79 -9.64 1.62
C ILE A 206 15.17 -8.14 1.58
N CYS A 207 15.72 -7.63 2.69
CA CYS A 207 16.20 -6.25 2.82
C CYS A 207 17.46 -5.94 1.99
N SER A 208 18.08 -6.95 1.36
CA SER A 208 19.18 -6.75 0.41
C SER A 208 18.72 -6.42 -1.01
N ASP A 209 17.43 -6.54 -1.30
CA ASP A 209 16.86 -6.13 -2.58
C ASP A 209 16.83 -4.60 -2.66
N SER A 210 17.38 -4.03 -3.76
CA SER A 210 17.46 -2.59 -3.97
C SER A 210 16.11 -1.88 -4.02
N ASN A 211 15.02 -2.60 -4.29
CA ASN A 211 13.66 -2.08 -4.32
C ASN A 211 12.94 -2.23 -2.97
N ILE A 212 13.62 -2.72 -1.93
CA ILE A 212 13.10 -2.92 -0.58
C ILE A 212 13.89 -2.05 0.40
N ILE A 213 13.17 -1.18 1.11
CA ILE A 213 13.74 -0.39 2.21
C ILE A 213 13.11 -0.88 3.51
N CYS A 214 13.84 -1.70 4.25
CA CYS A 214 13.42 -2.17 5.56
C CYS A 214 13.67 -1.11 6.64
N ASN A 215 12.86 -1.16 7.69
CA ASN A 215 13.00 -0.35 8.89
C ASN A 215 12.70 -1.24 10.10
N SER A 216 13.46 -1.11 11.19
CA SER A 216 13.27 -1.92 12.40
C SER A 216 12.02 -1.52 13.19
N ASP A 217 11.63 -0.24 13.09
CA ASP A 217 10.62 0.38 13.94
C ASP A 217 9.30 0.52 13.19
N TYR A 218 9.35 0.64 11.86
CA TYR A 218 8.21 0.88 11.00
C TYR A 218 8.12 -0.07 9.79
N GLY A 219 7.13 0.16 8.93
CA GLY A 219 6.88 -0.68 7.76
C GLY A 219 8.00 -0.64 6.72
N VAL A 220 7.99 -1.67 5.88
CA VAL A 220 8.89 -1.86 4.74
C VAL A 220 8.36 -1.06 3.54
N SER A 221 9.22 -0.26 2.91
CA SER A 221 8.89 0.38 1.63
C SER A 221 9.26 -0.56 0.48
N ILE A 222 8.32 -0.80 -0.43
CA ILE A 222 8.49 -1.66 -1.60
C ILE A 222 8.26 -0.82 -2.85
N GLY A 223 9.27 -0.76 -3.72
CA GLY A 223 9.18 -0.09 -5.02
C GLY A 223 8.96 1.42 -4.94
N ARG A 224 9.60 2.11 -3.98
CA ARG A 224 9.48 3.57 -3.87
C ARG A 224 9.90 4.26 -5.17
N GLY A 225 9.01 5.07 -5.73
CA GLY A 225 9.23 5.78 -6.99
C GLY A 225 8.89 4.98 -8.24
N SER A 226 8.31 3.78 -8.11
CA SER A 226 7.85 2.97 -9.25
C SER A 226 6.60 3.54 -9.94
N PHE A 227 5.87 4.43 -9.26
CA PHE A 227 4.78 5.23 -9.79
C PHE A 227 4.77 6.61 -9.11
N GLY A 228 4.03 7.55 -9.66
CA GLY A 228 3.92 8.90 -9.13
C GLY A 228 2.53 9.49 -9.34
N PHE A 229 2.10 10.32 -8.40
CA PHE A 229 0.80 10.98 -8.45
C PHE A 229 0.90 12.35 -9.11
N GLU A 230 -0.23 12.81 -9.65
CA GLU A 230 -0.39 14.17 -10.16
C GLU A 230 -1.45 14.90 -9.33
N THR A 231 -1.23 16.20 -9.11
CA THR A 231 -2.20 17.07 -8.43
C THR A 231 -3.29 17.52 -9.40
N GLY A 232 -4.52 17.70 -8.93
CA GLY A 232 -5.63 18.21 -9.75
C GLY A 232 -6.17 17.22 -10.80
N GLN A 233 -5.82 15.93 -10.67
CA GLN A 233 -6.22 14.88 -11.60
C GLN A 233 -6.53 13.58 -10.86
N TRP A 234 -7.52 12.83 -11.35
CA TRP A 234 -7.79 11.49 -10.88
C TRP A 234 -6.72 10.50 -11.35
N SER A 235 -6.25 9.67 -10.43
CA SER A 235 -5.41 8.50 -10.71
C SER A 235 -6.10 7.25 -10.22
N ARG A 236 -5.95 6.13 -10.92
CA ARG A 236 -6.41 4.82 -10.46
C ARG A 236 -5.26 4.03 -9.88
N VAL A 237 -5.49 3.49 -8.69
CA VAL A 237 -4.59 2.58 -8.01
C VAL A 237 -5.27 1.22 -7.93
N THR A 238 -4.56 0.17 -8.33
CA THR A 238 -4.99 -1.21 -8.12
C THR A 238 -3.84 -1.99 -7.49
N ILE A 239 -4.09 -2.60 -6.33
CA ILE A 239 -3.12 -3.45 -5.62
C ILE A 239 -3.69 -4.86 -5.47
N LEU A 240 -2.94 -5.87 -5.93
CA LEU A 240 -3.14 -7.28 -5.62
C LEU A 240 -2.24 -7.66 -4.44
N VAL A 241 -2.79 -8.41 -3.49
CA VAL A 241 -2.03 -9.08 -2.43
C VAL A 241 -2.41 -10.55 -2.42
N GLN A 242 -1.42 -11.43 -2.45
CA GLN A 242 -1.59 -12.87 -2.22
C GLN A 242 -0.73 -13.30 -1.04
N LEU A 243 -1.35 -13.92 -0.04
CA LEU A 243 -0.66 -14.42 1.14
C LEU A 243 0.24 -15.61 0.77
N ASN A 244 1.36 -15.71 1.47
CA ASN A 244 2.28 -16.82 1.31
C ASN A 244 1.64 -18.16 1.78
N ASN A 245 2.01 -19.24 1.10
CA ASN A 245 1.50 -20.60 1.35
C ASN A 245 2.45 -21.69 0.80
N PRO A 246 2.79 -22.74 1.56
CA PRO A 246 2.45 -22.94 2.98
C PRO A 246 3.08 -21.87 3.87
N SER A 247 2.65 -21.79 5.13
CA SER A 247 3.12 -20.75 6.06
C SER A 247 4.62 -20.77 6.34
N THR A 248 5.36 -21.79 5.89
CA THR A 248 6.82 -21.93 6.00
C THR A 248 7.58 -21.46 4.75
N VAL A 249 6.90 -21.02 3.69
CA VAL A 249 7.52 -20.58 2.43
C VAL A 249 7.26 -19.09 2.22
N ALA A 250 8.30 -18.34 1.87
CA ALA A 250 8.19 -16.94 1.44
C ALA A 250 7.90 -16.88 -0.06
N ASN A 251 6.63 -17.05 -0.43
CA ASN A 251 6.13 -16.94 -1.81
C ASN A 251 4.94 -15.98 -1.94
N GLY A 252 4.70 -15.11 -0.95
CA GLY A 252 3.67 -14.08 -1.05
C GLY A 252 3.95 -13.13 -2.22
N ASN A 253 2.89 -12.52 -2.74
CA ASN A 253 2.94 -11.68 -3.93
C ASN A 253 2.21 -10.36 -3.70
N VAL A 254 2.80 -9.27 -4.21
CA VAL A 254 2.14 -7.97 -4.37
C VAL A 254 2.35 -7.48 -5.79
N GLU A 255 1.26 -7.08 -6.44
CA GLU A 255 1.30 -6.36 -7.71
C GLU A 255 0.59 -5.02 -7.56
N LEU A 256 1.13 -3.98 -8.17
CA LEU A 256 0.51 -2.66 -8.21
C LEU A 256 0.44 -2.19 -9.66
N TYR A 257 -0.75 -1.75 -10.03
CA TYR A 257 -1.04 -1.12 -11.30
C TYR A 257 -1.46 0.33 -11.03
N PHE A 258 -0.88 1.26 -11.78
CA PHE A 258 -1.15 2.68 -11.69
C PHE A 258 -1.70 3.16 -13.04
N ASN A 259 -2.93 3.70 -13.03
CA ASN A 259 -3.69 4.03 -14.23
C ASN A 259 -3.78 2.84 -15.21
N ASP A 260 -4.07 1.66 -14.66
CA ASP A 260 -4.15 0.37 -15.36
C ASP A 260 -2.84 -0.09 -16.01
N VAL A 261 -1.70 0.55 -15.75
CA VAL A 261 -0.38 0.12 -16.24
C VAL A 261 0.39 -0.56 -15.10
N PRO A 262 1.04 -1.73 -15.33
CA PRO A 262 1.87 -2.37 -14.31
C PRO A 262 2.97 -1.42 -13.81
N ALA A 263 3.02 -1.19 -12.50
CA ALA A 263 4.01 -0.31 -11.86
C ALA A 263 4.96 -1.08 -10.92
N LEU A 264 4.46 -2.10 -10.22
CA LEU A 264 5.24 -2.93 -9.32
C LEU A 264 4.78 -4.39 -9.41
N SER A 265 5.72 -5.31 -9.41
CA SER A 265 5.48 -6.73 -9.14
C SER A 265 6.57 -7.22 -8.17
N LYS A 266 6.15 -7.70 -7.00
CA LYS A 266 7.06 -8.17 -5.95
C LYS A 266 6.58 -9.49 -5.37
N GLN A 267 7.30 -10.55 -5.74
CA GLN A 267 7.17 -11.89 -5.17
C GLN A 267 8.15 -12.12 -4.02
N ASN A 268 8.12 -13.34 -3.47
CA ASN A 268 8.94 -13.78 -2.34
C ASN A 268 8.69 -12.99 -1.04
N LEU A 269 7.48 -12.46 -0.88
CA LEU A 269 7.05 -11.78 0.34
C LEU A 269 6.63 -12.79 1.41
N TYR A 270 6.69 -12.40 2.67
CA TYR A 270 6.33 -13.25 3.81
C TYR A 270 5.43 -12.48 4.77
N PHE A 271 4.13 -12.76 4.72
CA PHE A 271 3.11 -12.04 5.50
C PHE A 271 2.77 -12.76 6.81
N ARG A 272 2.88 -14.10 6.84
CA ARG A 272 2.40 -14.90 7.96
C ARG A 272 3.19 -16.19 8.17
N THR A 273 3.17 -16.65 9.41
CA THR A 273 3.67 -17.95 9.89
C THR A 273 2.53 -18.89 10.28
N ALA A 274 1.29 -18.40 10.36
CA ALA A 274 0.09 -19.18 10.69
C ALA A 274 -1.07 -18.93 9.71
N ASP A 275 -1.79 -19.99 9.33
CA ASP A 275 -2.92 -19.94 8.38
C ASP A 275 -4.12 -19.14 8.91
N ALA A 276 -4.17 -18.91 10.23
CA ALA A 276 -5.17 -18.05 10.86
C ALA A 276 -5.06 -16.57 10.43
N VAL A 277 -3.91 -16.13 9.92
CA VAL A 277 -3.74 -14.78 9.39
C VAL A 277 -4.25 -14.73 7.95
N THR A 278 -5.44 -14.16 7.74
CA THR A 278 -6.10 -14.07 6.43
C THR A 278 -6.33 -12.60 6.04
N ILE A 279 -6.68 -12.32 4.79
CA ILE A 279 -6.99 -10.94 4.35
C ILE A 279 -8.41 -10.60 4.81
N GLY A 280 -8.58 -9.54 5.61
CA GLY A 280 -9.91 -9.15 6.07
C GLY A 280 -10.55 -7.98 5.32
N GLY A 281 -9.77 -7.16 4.58
CA GLY A 281 -10.33 -6.15 3.69
C GLY A 281 -9.56 -4.83 3.63
N LEU A 282 -10.30 -3.75 3.34
CA LEU A 282 -9.79 -2.40 3.13
C LEU A 282 -9.36 -1.76 4.45
N TYR A 283 -8.07 -1.47 4.58
CA TYR A 283 -7.56 -0.52 5.55
C TYR A 283 -7.52 0.87 4.93
N PHE A 284 -8.57 1.66 5.14
CA PHE A 284 -8.55 3.05 4.74
C PHE A 284 -7.73 3.82 5.76
N SER A 285 -6.58 4.35 5.33
CA SER A 285 -5.65 5.03 6.21
C SER A 285 -5.00 6.13 5.41
N SER A 286 -5.46 7.37 5.57
CA SER A 286 -4.87 8.49 4.86
C SER A 286 -4.61 9.69 5.76
N PHE A 287 -3.36 10.11 5.82
CA PHE A 287 -2.88 11.19 6.68
C PHE A 287 -1.48 11.63 6.24
N PHE A 288 -1.12 12.90 6.47
CA PHE A 288 0.28 13.33 6.39
C PHE A 288 1.06 12.59 7.45
N GLY A 289 2.00 11.79 7.02
CA GLY A 289 2.47 10.69 7.82
C GLY A 289 3.85 10.96 8.33
N GLY A 290 4.16 10.42 9.50
CA GLY A 290 5.41 10.60 10.21
C GLY A 290 5.07 10.73 11.69
N ASP A 291 6.07 10.70 12.53
CA ASP A 291 5.97 10.75 13.99
C ASP A 291 6.43 12.11 14.55
N ASP A 292 6.87 13.03 13.69
CA ASP A 292 7.36 14.36 14.05
C ASP A 292 6.80 15.48 13.16
N SER A 293 6.97 16.73 13.61
CA SER A 293 6.44 17.93 12.95
C SER A 293 7.02 18.24 11.57
N SER A 294 8.16 17.66 11.18
CA SER A 294 8.71 17.83 9.83
C SER A 294 7.84 17.19 8.75
N TRP A 295 6.88 16.34 9.14
CA TRP A 295 5.92 15.71 8.24
C TRP A 295 4.59 16.46 8.11
N ALA A 296 4.38 17.52 8.90
CA ALA A 296 3.16 18.31 8.87
C ALA A 296 2.87 18.88 7.47
N THR A 297 1.61 18.88 7.06
CA THR A 297 1.21 19.63 5.86
C THR A 297 1.32 21.14 6.12
N PRO A 298 1.93 21.94 5.24
CA PRO A 298 2.05 23.38 5.47
C PRO A 298 0.71 24.12 5.37
N GLN A 299 -0.28 23.52 4.71
CA GLN A 299 -1.58 24.14 4.45
C GLN A 299 -2.71 23.10 4.55
N THR A 300 -3.94 23.57 4.75
CA THR A 300 -5.10 22.69 4.71
C THR A 300 -5.34 22.26 3.27
N VAL A 301 -5.28 20.95 3.03
CA VAL A 301 -5.45 20.33 1.70
C VAL A 301 -6.33 19.10 1.80
N HIS A 302 -6.70 18.55 0.65
CA HIS A 302 -7.62 17.43 0.54
C HIS A 302 -7.11 16.36 -0.42
N THR A 303 -7.57 15.13 -0.17
CA THR A 303 -7.64 14.08 -1.18
C THR A 303 -9.09 13.67 -1.38
N TYR A 304 -9.35 13.11 -2.56
CA TYR A 304 -10.67 12.68 -2.99
C TYR A 304 -10.62 11.23 -3.41
N TYR A 305 -11.65 10.45 -3.08
CA TYR A 305 -11.72 9.02 -3.38
C TYR A 305 -13.06 8.65 -4.00
N ARG A 306 -13.02 7.72 -4.95
CA ARG A 306 -14.22 7.10 -5.56
C ARG A 306 -13.88 5.71 -6.10
N ASN A 307 -14.90 4.99 -6.59
CA ASN A 307 -14.74 3.70 -7.26
C ASN A 307 -13.98 2.65 -6.45
N ILE A 308 -14.16 2.63 -5.12
CA ILE A 308 -13.49 1.69 -4.22
C ILE A 308 -14.13 0.30 -4.38
N GLN A 309 -13.37 -0.61 -4.99
CA GLN A 309 -13.79 -1.97 -5.33
C GLN A 309 -12.78 -2.98 -4.82
N MET A 310 -13.26 -4.17 -4.47
CA MET A 310 -12.41 -5.29 -4.07
C MET A 310 -12.84 -6.57 -4.77
N TRP A 311 -11.88 -7.41 -5.11
CA TRP A 311 -12.08 -8.78 -5.57
C TRP A 311 -11.27 -9.72 -4.70
N GLY A 312 -11.78 -10.92 -4.42
CA GLY A 312 -11.11 -11.85 -3.52
C GLY A 312 -11.35 -13.30 -3.87
N SER A 313 -10.42 -14.14 -3.43
CA SER A 313 -10.56 -15.59 -3.41
C SER A 313 -9.92 -16.20 -2.16
N SER A 314 -10.33 -17.43 -1.86
CA SER A 314 -9.73 -18.27 -0.83
C SER A 314 -8.45 -18.97 -1.29
N SER A 315 -7.98 -18.73 -2.53
CA SER A 315 -6.74 -19.30 -3.04
C SER A 315 -5.55 -18.41 -2.65
N PRO A 316 -4.55 -18.94 -1.91
CA PRO A 316 -3.34 -18.19 -1.58
C PRO A 316 -2.39 -18.10 -2.78
N SER A 317 -1.20 -17.55 -2.57
CA SER A 317 -0.14 -17.61 -3.59
C SER A 317 0.20 -19.05 -3.98
N SER A 318 0.41 -19.26 -5.28
CA SER A 318 0.89 -20.50 -5.88
C SER A 318 2.30 -20.38 -6.46
N PHE A 319 2.96 -19.24 -6.29
CA PHE A 319 4.33 -19.03 -6.76
C PHE A 319 5.33 -19.92 -6.02
N SER A 320 6.44 -20.25 -6.68
CA SER A 320 7.61 -20.81 -6.00
C SER A 320 8.21 -19.79 -5.05
N GLY A 321 8.78 -20.23 -3.93
CA GLY A 321 9.49 -19.35 -3.00
C GLY A 321 10.50 -20.11 -2.15
N GLN A 322 11.25 -19.36 -1.36
CA GLN A 322 12.27 -19.93 -0.47
C GLN A 322 11.64 -20.31 0.88
N VAL A 323 12.05 -21.47 1.42
CA VAL A 323 11.65 -21.87 2.77
C VAL A 323 12.24 -20.87 3.77
N VAL A 324 11.42 -20.45 4.73
CA VAL A 324 11.86 -19.65 5.86
C VAL A 324 12.28 -20.63 6.95
N ASN A 325 13.59 -20.85 7.07
CA ASN A 325 14.12 -21.63 8.17
C ASN A 325 13.87 -20.85 9.46
N ALA A 326 13.15 -21.45 10.41
CA ALA A 326 12.99 -20.93 11.76
C ALA A 326 14.33 -21.00 12.51
N ALA A 327 15.32 -20.22 12.07
CA ALA A 327 16.32 -19.75 13.01
C ALA A 327 15.53 -18.85 13.96
N SER A 328 15.31 -19.37 15.17
CA SER A 328 14.76 -18.62 16.29
C SER A 328 15.28 -17.20 16.22
N SER A 329 14.36 -16.23 16.22
CA SER A 329 14.69 -14.88 16.60
C SER A 329 15.16 -14.93 18.06
N SER A 330 16.41 -15.32 18.25
CA SER A 330 17.16 -14.95 19.43
C SER A 330 17.21 -13.42 19.35
N ARG A 331 16.22 -12.79 19.98
CA ARG A 331 16.38 -11.42 20.46
C ARG A 331 17.67 -11.47 21.26
N GLY A 332 18.74 -10.92 20.70
CA GLY A 332 19.95 -10.67 21.45
C GLY A 332 19.57 -9.80 22.63
N PHE A 333 19.43 -10.42 23.80
CA PHE A 333 19.59 -9.73 25.06
C PHE A 333 21.09 -9.41 25.18
N GLU A 334 21.55 -8.44 24.41
CA GLU A 334 22.71 -7.65 24.82
C GLU A 334 22.26 -6.81 26.02
N ASN A 335 22.45 -7.36 27.21
CA ASN A 335 22.76 -6.68 28.47
C ASN A 335 22.32 -7.54 29.66
N MET A 336 23.16 -8.48 30.06
CA MET A 336 23.24 -8.94 31.45
C MET A 336 24.69 -9.37 31.76
N GLY A 337 25.63 -8.51 31.37
CA GLY A 337 27.05 -8.66 31.66
C GLY A 337 27.50 -7.78 32.82
N TRP A 338 26.72 -7.60 33.89
CA TRP A 338 27.16 -6.92 35.13
C TRP A 338 26.27 -7.31 36.32
N MET A 339 26.36 -8.53 36.83
CA MET A 339 26.01 -8.86 38.22
C MET A 339 26.59 -10.24 38.57
N LEU A 340 27.91 -10.35 38.71
CA LEU A 340 28.55 -11.51 39.35
C LEU A 340 29.99 -11.15 39.79
N SER A 341 30.12 -10.09 40.57
CA SER A 341 31.39 -9.74 41.22
C SER A 341 31.16 -8.79 42.39
N THR A 342 30.48 -9.26 43.44
CA THR A 342 30.63 -8.79 44.83
C THR A 342 29.66 -9.57 45.71
N LEU A 343 30.05 -10.76 46.19
CA LEU A 343 29.58 -11.37 47.44
C LEU A 343 30.28 -12.72 47.65
N LEU A 344 31.60 -12.65 47.81
CA LEU A 344 32.41 -13.76 48.34
C LEU A 344 33.63 -13.17 49.04
N LEU A 345 33.36 -12.31 50.03
CA LEU A 345 34.34 -11.80 51.00
C LEU A 345 33.57 -11.35 52.27
N PHE A 346 32.87 -12.30 52.89
CA PHE A 346 32.43 -12.20 54.28
C PHE A 346 32.53 -13.58 54.93
N ALA A 347 33.77 -13.99 55.20
CA ALA A 347 34.10 -15.01 56.19
C ALA A 347 35.58 -14.84 56.54
N LEU A 348 35.86 -13.94 57.50
CA LEU A 348 37.00 -13.97 58.44
C LEU A 348 37.06 -12.62 59.17
N TYR A 349 36.14 -12.41 60.10
CA TYR A 349 36.36 -11.54 61.27
C TYR A 349 35.29 -11.90 62.30
N TYR A 350 35.50 -13.01 63.01
CA TYR A 350 35.08 -13.27 64.40
C TYR A 350 35.48 -14.71 64.72
N ILE A 351 36.63 -14.87 65.39
CA ILE A 351 37.08 -15.86 66.39
C ILE A 351 38.61 -15.78 66.39
N GLY A 352 39.18 -15.26 67.50
CA GLY A 352 40.62 -15.22 67.75
C GLY A 352 41.20 -13.83 67.82
#